data_AF-A0A7K4ICA7-F1
#
_entry.id   AF-A0A7K4ICA7-F1
#
_cell.length_a   1.000
_cell.length_b   1.000
_cell.length_c   1.000
_cell.angle_alpha   90.00
_cell.angle_beta   90.00
_cell.angle_gamma   90.00
#
_symmetry.space_group_name_H-M   'P 1'
#
loop_
_entity.id
_entity.type
_entity.pdbx_description
1 polymer ?
#
loop_
_entity_poly.entity_id
_entity_poly.type
_entity_poly.pdbx_seq_one_letter_code
_entity_poly.pdbx_strand_id
1 'polypeptide(L)'
;MMNEYSVLMRLLTRTGTPIGAAVEDMLDALGLPEDFGRHVLFRHLAGLQRQLALMGMTIRHNPVDHVFYVETVGRLDGDMASHTLPDRLAATLLVVITLAYQQGGWVAIDSVRELRKKTRRGIIEDIRELESKGYLEVDATRQKTRPGSRVGFEIDYDAFFRRLDETRTE
;
A
#
# COMPACT_ATOMS: atom_id res chain seq x y z
N MET A 1 8.57 22.55 17.89
CA MET A 1 9.70 21.69 17.45
C MET A 1 9.65 20.27 17.99
N MET A 2 9.28 20.00 19.26
CA MET A 2 9.14 18.63 19.78
C MET A 2 7.72 18.05 19.63
N ASN A 3 6.72 18.91 19.42
CA ASN A 3 5.31 18.52 19.38
C ASN A 3 4.95 17.88 18.04
N GLU A 4 5.41 18.45 16.94
CA GLU A 4 5.03 18.10 15.57
C GLU A 4 5.49 16.68 15.20
N TYR A 5 6.74 16.31 15.57
CA TYR A 5 7.24 14.95 15.36
C TYR A 5 6.54 13.92 16.25
N SER A 6 6.15 14.28 17.46
CA SER A 6 5.39 13.38 18.35
C SER A 6 3.98 13.12 17.81
N VAL A 7 3.33 14.14 17.24
CA VAL A 7 2.04 14.03 16.55
C VAL A 7 2.17 13.12 15.34
N LEU A 8 3.17 13.36 14.47
CA LEU A 8 3.41 12.51 13.31
C LEU A 8 3.72 11.07 13.70
N MET A 9 4.58 10.83 14.70
CA MET A 9 4.86 9.47 15.17
C MET A 9 3.60 8.76 15.65
N ARG A 10 2.74 9.44 16.42
CA ARG A 10 1.46 8.86 16.88
C ARG A 10 0.53 8.50 15.73
N LEU A 11 0.49 9.33 14.68
CA LEU A 11 -0.33 9.09 13.49
C LEU A 11 0.22 7.95 12.64
N LEU A 12 1.52 7.96 12.37
CA LEU A 12 2.18 6.98 11.49
C LEU A 12 2.33 5.59 12.13
N THR A 13 2.23 5.49 13.46
CA THR A 13 2.22 4.21 14.21
C THR A 13 0.82 3.74 14.58
N ARG A 14 -0.23 4.43 14.10
CA ARG A 14 -1.62 4.04 14.35
C ARG A 14 -1.87 2.63 13.82
N THR A 15 -2.36 1.76 14.69
CA THR A 15 -2.81 0.40 14.36
C THR A 15 -4.32 0.38 14.12
N GLY A 16 -4.81 -0.52 13.25
CA GLY A 16 -6.23 -0.63 12.89
C GLY A 16 -6.49 -0.35 11.41
N THR A 17 -7.72 0.02 11.04
CA THR A 17 -8.10 0.38 9.67
C THR A 17 -8.41 1.88 9.59
N PRO A 18 -7.57 2.71 8.94
CA PRO A 18 -6.31 2.38 8.25
C PRO A 18 -5.10 2.27 9.21
N ILE A 19 -4.08 1.52 8.79
CA ILE A 19 -2.76 1.52 9.44
C ILE A 19 -2.01 2.76 8.96
N GLY A 20 -1.55 3.59 9.90
CA GLY A 20 -0.91 4.87 9.58
C GLY A 20 -1.89 6.02 9.41
N ALA A 21 -1.53 7.01 8.57
CA ALA A 21 -2.30 8.23 8.38
C ALA A 21 -2.21 8.80 6.96
N ALA A 22 -3.32 9.34 6.46
CA ALA A 22 -3.37 10.07 5.20
C ALA A 22 -2.73 11.47 5.32
N VAL A 23 -2.44 12.11 4.19
CA VAL A 23 -1.86 13.46 4.17
C VAL A 23 -2.80 14.46 4.83
N GLU A 24 -4.08 14.34 4.55
CA GLU A 24 -5.16 15.19 5.06
C GLU A 24 -5.24 15.10 6.60
N ASP A 25 -5.25 13.89 7.15
CA ASP A 25 -5.22 13.65 8.60
C ASP A 25 -4.00 14.30 9.28
N MET A 26 -2.84 14.24 8.62
CA MET A 26 -1.60 14.82 9.13
C MET A 26 -1.59 16.35 9.06
N LEU A 27 -2.17 16.94 8.00
CA LEU A 27 -2.32 18.40 7.88
C LEU A 27 -3.25 18.92 8.97
N ASP A 28 -4.41 18.28 9.15
CA ASP A 28 -5.40 18.64 10.16
C ASP A 28 -4.81 18.58 11.57
N ALA A 29 -4.11 17.48 11.89
CA ALA A 29 -3.50 17.29 13.20
C ALA A 29 -2.37 18.29 13.50
N LEU A 30 -1.70 18.82 12.47
CA LEU A 30 -0.67 19.84 12.60
C LEU A 30 -1.23 21.27 12.48
N GLY A 31 -2.53 21.43 12.20
CA GLY A 31 -3.16 22.73 11.95
C GLY A 31 -2.58 23.44 10.72
N LEU A 32 -2.16 22.68 9.71
CA LEU A 32 -1.56 23.21 8.49
C LEU A 32 -2.62 23.42 7.39
N PRO A 33 -2.56 24.53 6.62
CA PRO A 33 -3.50 24.79 5.54
C PRO A 33 -3.29 23.82 4.37
N GLU A 34 -4.37 23.42 3.68
CA GLU A 34 -4.30 22.39 2.64
C GLU A 34 -3.45 22.80 1.42
N ASP A 35 -3.55 24.07 1.00
CA ASP A 35 -2.92 24.58 -0.22
C ASP A 35 -1.39 24.69 -0.14
N PHE A 36 -0.84 25.02 1.04
CA PHE A 36 0.59 25.27 1.24
C PHE A 36 1.23 24.42 2.34
N GLY A 37 0.41 23.79 3.19
CA GLY A 37 0.85 22.97 4.31
C GLY A 37 1.49 21.66 3.89
N ARG A 38 1.17 21.15 2.69
CA ARG A 38 1.77 19.90 2.16
C ARG A 38 3.29 19.98 2.10
N HIS A 39 3.87 21.09 1.65
CA HIS A 39 5.33 21.26 1.59
C HIS A 39 5.96 21.23 2.99
N VAL A 40 5.29 21.85 3.96
CA VAL A 40 5.72 21.88 5.36
C VAL A 40 5.65 20.47 5.96
N LEU A 41 4.54 19.76 5.74
CA LEU A 41 4.35 18.37 6.15
C LEU A 41 5.44 17.46 5.58
N PHE A 42 5.70 17.50 4.28
CA PHE A 42 6.73 16.65 3.67
C PHE A 42 8.14 16.97 4.17
N ARG A 43 8.43 18.23 4.52
CA ARG A 43 9.68 18.61 5.19
C ARG A 43 9.78 17.97 6.57
N HIS A 44 8.69 17.97 7.34
CA HIS A 44 8.64 17.29 8.64
C HIS A 44 8.78 15.77 8.49
N LEU A 45 8.08 15.14 7.54
CA LEU A 45 8.22 13.72 7.27
C LEU A 45 9.66 13.36 6.88
N ALA A 46 10.32 14.16 6.03
CA ALA A 46 11.73 13.95 5.68
C ALA A 46 12.67 14.13 6.88
N GLY A 47 12.37 15.07 7.79
CA GLY A 47 13.09 15.23 9.05
C GLY A 47 12.95 14.02 9.96
N LEU A 48 11.72 13.55 10.14
CA LEU A 48 11.41 12.38 10.95
C LEU A 48 12.00 11.10 10.36
N GLN A 49 11.95 10.93 9.04
CA GLN A 49 12.59 9.81 8.32
C GLN A 49 14.07 9.68 8.65
N ARG A 50 14.81 10.80 8.66
CA ARG A 50 16.25 10.79 9.01
C ARG A 50 16.49 10.36 10.45
N GLN A 51 15.61 10.74 11.37
CA GLN A 51 15.71 10.33 12.77
C GLN A 51 15.36 8.84 12.95
N LEU A 52 14.31 8.38 12.27
CA LEU A 52 13.87 6.99 12.28
C LEU A 52 14.91 6.04 11.67
N ALA A 53 15.59 6.46 10.60
CA ALA A 53 16.62 5.67 9.96
C ALA A 53 17.75 5.26 10.93
N LEU A 54 18.11 6.14 11.89
CA LEU A 54 19.11 5.84 12.92
C LEU A 54 18.69 4.72 13.87
N MET A 55 17.38 4.51 14.02
CA MET A 55 16.79 3.46 14.86
C MET A 55 16.40 2.22 14.06
N GLY A 56 16.82 2.13 12.80
CA GLY A 56 16.42 1.05 11.91
C GLY A 56 14.93 1.06 11.62
N MET A 57 14.32 2.25 11.47
CA MET A 57 12.93 2.43 11.07
C MET A 57 12.84 3.30 9.81
N THR A 58 11.77 3.14 9.04
CA THR A 58 11.49 3.93 7.84
C THR A 58 10.01 4.26 7.77
N ILE A 59 9.69 5.45 7.26
CA ILE A 59 8.36 5.85 6.84
C ILE A 59 8.13 5.28 5.45
N ARG A 60 6.97 4.67 5.23
CA ARG A 60 6.53 4.12 3.95
C ARG A 60 5.20 4.72 3.55
N HIS A 61 4.93 4.69 2.25
CA HIS A 61 3.66 5.10 1.67
C HIS A 61 2.96 3.88 1.08
N ASN A 62 1.71 3.66 1.50
CA ASN A 62 0.80 2.71 0.87
C ASN A 62 -0.05 3.49 -0.16
N PRO A 63 0.20 3.33 -1.48
CA PRO A 63 -0.50 4.07 -2.52
C PRO A 63 -1.95 3.61 -2.72
N VAL A 64 -2.35 2.44 -2.19
CA VAL A 64 -3.73 1.93 -2.31
C VAL A 64 -4.66 2.64 -1.35
N ASP A 65 -4.21 2.79 -0.10
CA ASP A 65 -4.98 3.45 0.95
C ASP A 65 -4.60 4.93 1.10
N HIS A 66 -3.60 5.41 0.33
CA HIS A 66 -3.06 6.77 0.38
C HIS A 66 -2.57 7.19 1.77
N VAL A 67 -2.01 6.24 2.53
CA VAL A 67 -1.54 6.45 3.91
C VAL A 67 -0.03 6.28 4.05
N PHE A 68 0.54 6.99 5.00
CA PHE A 68 1.92 6.84 5.45
C PHE A 68 1.98 6.06 6.77
N TYR A 69 2.96 5.18 6.93
CA TYR A 69 3.15 4.38 8.14
C TYR A 69 4.64 4.17 8.47
N VAL A 70 4.97 3.82 9.72
CA VAL A 70 6.34 3.44 10.12
C VAL A 70 6.52 1.92 10.05
N GLU A 71 7.65 1.50 9.46
CA GLU A 71 8.12 0.11 9.40
C GLU A 71 9.54 0.00 10.00
N THR A 72 9.90 -1.14 10.58
CA THR A 72 11.27 -1.44 11.00
C THR A 72 12.07 -2.04 9.84
N VAL A 73 13.26 -1.48 9.55
CA VAL A 73 14.20 -1.88 8.49
C VAL A 73 14.82 -3.27 8.75
N GLY A 74 14.69 -3.81 9.97
CA GLY A 74 14.93 -5.22 10.23
C GLY A 74 13.67 -6.02 9.92
N ARG A 75 13.67 -6.75 8.80
CA ARG A 75 12.79 -7.93 8.70
C ARG A 75 13.11 -8.81 9.90
N LEU A 76 12.06 -9.27 10.58
CA LEU A 76 12.06 -10.60 11.16
C LEU A 76 12.28 -11.58 9.98
N ASP A 77 13.54 -11.74 9.55
CA ASP A 77 13.97 -12.80 8.62
C ASP A 77 13.85 -14.20 9.26
N GLY A 78 13.18 -14.31 10.41
CA GLY A 78 13.08 -15.51 11.23
C GLY A 78 11.80 -16.34 11.06
N ASP A 79 10.71 -15.81 10.47
CA ASP A 79 9.44 -16.58 10.40
C ASP A 79 8.60 -16.35 9.12
N MET A 80 9.09 -15.59 8.14
CA MET A 80 8.51 -15.58 6.80
C MET A 80 9.01 -16.81 6.04
N ALA A 81 8.61 -18.00 6.50
CA ALA A 81 8.65 -19.20 5.69
C ALA A 81 8.02 -18.84 4.34
N SER A 82 8.84 -18.92 3.29
CA SER A 82 8.50 -18.83 1.88
C SER A 82 7.07 -19.29 1.58
N HIS A 83 6.12 -18.36 1.65
CA HIS A 83 4.83 -18.49 1.00
C HIS A 83 4.86 -17.58 -0.21
N THR A 84 5.83 -17.82 -1.09
CA THR A 84 5.82 -17.28 -2.45
C THR A 84 4.47 -17.62 -3.04
N LEU A 85 3.66 -16.58 -3.33
CA LEU A 85 2.40 -16.75 -4.03
C LEU A 85 2.68 -17.53 -5.32
N PRO A 86 1.91 -18.57 -5.65
CA PRO A 86 2.00 -19.20 -6.96
C PRO A 86 1.91 -18.14 -8.07
N ASP A 87 2.70 -18.26 -9.13
CA ASP A 87 2.77 -17.29 -10.24
C ASP A 87 1.38 -16.89 -10.77
N ARG A 88 0.45 -17.86 -10.78
CA ARG A 88 -0.95 -17.67 -11.12
C ARG A 88 -1.59 -16.54 -10.29
N LEU A 89 -1.45 -16.62 -8.97
CA LEU A 89 -2.03 -15.67 -8.00
C LEU A 89 -1.24 -14.37 -7.99
N ALA A 90 0.09 -14.44 -8.05
CA ALA A 90 0.94 -13.25 -8.14
C ALA A 90 0.57 -12.38 -9.35
N ALA A 91 0.39 -12.98 -10.52
CA ALA A 91 -0.02 -12.24 -11.71
C ALA A 91 -1.46 -11.71 -11.65
N THR A 92 -2.38 -12.38 -10.93
CA THR A 92 -3.73 -11.85 -10.69
C THR A 92 -3.70 -10.68 -9.72
N LEU A 93 -2.94 -10.78 -8.62
CA LEU A 93 -2.71 -9.69 -7.67
C LEU A 93 -2.08 -8.48 -8.36
N LEU A 94 -1.08 -8.70 -9.22
CA LEU A 94 -0.46 -7.64 -10.02
C LEU A 94 -1.49 -6.89 -10.87
N VAL A 95 -2.37 -7.59 -11.57
CA VAL A 95 -3.43 -6.93 -12.36
C VAL A 95 -4.36 -6.10 -11.48
N VAL A 96 -4.75 -6.61 -10.31
CA VAL A 96 -5.61 -5.85 -9.39
C VAL A 96 -4.89 -4.59 -8.89
N ILE A 97 -3.62 -4.70 -8.50
CA ILE A 97 -2.79 -3.55 -8.10
C ILE A 97 -2.73 -2.49 -9.20
N THR A 98 -2.40 -2.91 -10.43
CA THR A 98 -2.27 -2.00 -11.57
C THR A 98 -3.58 -1.27 -11.85
N LEU A 99 -4.69 -2.00 -11.88
CA LEU A 99 -6.01 -1.41 -12.14
C LEU A 99 -6.47 -0.52 -10.97
N ALA A 100 -6.20 -0.92 -9.72
CA ALA A 100 -6.53 -0.13 -8.55
C ALA A 100 -5.77 1.20 -8.55
N TYR A 101 -4.49 1.18 -8.93
CA TYR A 101 -3.67 2.38 -9.09
C TYR A 101 -4.23 3.31 -10.17
N GLN A 102 -4.70 2.76 -11.30
CA GLN A 102 -5.28 3.54 -12.40
C GLN A 102 -6.69 4.08 -12.10
N GLN A 103 -7.47 3.39 -11.27
CA GLN A 103 -8.91 3.67 -11.07
C GLN A 103 -9.24 4.23 -9.68
N GLY A 104 -8.26 4.41 -8.79
CA GLY A 104 -8.46 4.95 -7.44
C GLY A 104 -9.04 3.92 -6.45
N GLY A 105 -8.51 2.69 -6.45
CA GLY A 105 -8.80 1.68 -5.42
C GLY A 105 -9.64 0.50 -5.91
N TRP A 106 -10.97 0.61 -5.87
CA TRP A 106 -11.87 -0.53 -6.16
C TRP A 106 -11.99 -0.81 -7.66
N VAL A 107 -11.68 -2.04 -8.06
CA VAL A 107 -11.64 -2.51 -9.46
C VAL A 107 -12.77 -3.50 -9.72
N ALA A 108 -13.43 -3.40 -10.87
CA ALA A 108 -14.41 -4.41 -11.30
C ALA A 108 -13.73 -5.75 -11.60
N ILE A 109 -14.29 -6.86 -11.08
CA ILE A 109 -13.75 -8.21 -11.30
C ILE A 109 -13.68 -8.55 -12.80
N ASP A 110 -14.62 -8.05 -13.60
CA ASP A 110 -14.60 -8.24 -15.05
C ASP A 110 -13.42 -7.53 -15.73
N SER A 111 -12.99 -6.36 -15.25
CA SER A 111 -11.78 -5.70 -15.78
C SER A 111 -10.51 -6.48 -15.45
N VAL A 112 -10.45 -7.07 -14.25
CA VAL A 112 -9.35 -7.98 -13.86
C VAL A 112 -9.33 -9.20 -14.77
N ARG A 113 -10.50 -9.79 -15.05
CA ARG A 113 -10.67 -10.93 -15.95
C ARG A 113 -10.18 -10.61 -17.36
N GLU A 114 -10.57 -9.46 -17.90
CA GLU A 114 -10.19 -8.99 -19.23
C GLU A 114 -8.68 -8.82 -19.36
N LEU A 115 -8.05 -8.14 -18.40
CA LEU A 115 -6.60 -7.93 -18.45
C LEU A 115 -5.81 -9.23 -18.22
N ARG A 116 -6.29 -10.14 -17.37
CA ARG A 116 -5.70 -11.48 -17.18
C ARG A 116 -5.96 -12.44 -18.34
N LYS A 117 -6.90 -12.13 -19.23
CA LYS A 117 -7.38 -13.04 -20.29
C LYS A 117 -7.77 -14.42 -19.75
N LYS A 118 -8.43 -14.45 -18.58
CA LYS A 118 -8.87 -15.68 -17.90
C LYS A 118 -10.38 -15.91 -18.03
N THR A 119 -10.81 -17.16 -17.84
CA THR A 119 -12.24 -17.48 -17.73
C THR A 119 -12.83 -16.89 -16.45
N ARG A 120 -14.15 -16.63 -16.44
CA ARG A 120 -14.85 -16.11 -15.26
C ARG A 120 -14.69 -17.00 -14.03
N ARG A 121 -14.72 -18.32 -14.21
CA ARG A 121 -14.50 -19.28 -13.11
C ARG A 121 -13.07 -19.20 -12.59
N GLY A 122 -12.08 -19.21 -13.49
CA GLY A 122 -10.67 -19.18 -13.10
C GLY A 122 -10.25 -17.89 -12.41
N ILE A 123 -10.86 -16.74 -12.74
CA ILE A 123 -10.58 -15.49 -12.04
C ILE A 123 -11.25 -15.46 -10.65
N ILE A 124 -12.46 -15.99 -10.51
CA ILE A 124 -13.14 -16.08 -9.21
C ILE A 124 -12.37 -16.99 -8.25
N GLU A 125 -11.84 -18.11 -8.74
CA GLU A 125 -10.98 -19.01 -7.96
C GLU A 125 -9.73 -18.29 -7.45
N ASP A 126 -9.01 -17.58 -8.33
CA ASP A 126 -7.84 -16.79 -7.93
C ASP A 126 -8.18 -15.69 -6.91
N ILE A 127 -9.28 -14.96 -7.13
CA ILE A 127 -9.69 -13.85 -6.25
C ILE A 127 -10.05 -14.38 -4.86
N ARG A 128 -10.81 -15.47 -4.76
CA ARG A 128 -11.15 -16.09 -3.46
C ARG A 128 -9.92 -16.58 -2.72
N GLU A 129 -8.96 -17.16 -3.44
CA GLU A 129 -7.73 -17.63 -2.84
C GLU A 129 -6.89 -16.46 -2.31
N LEU A 130 -6.76 -15.39 -3.10
CA LEU A 130 -6.06 -14.17 -2.68
C LEU A 130 -6.76 -13.46 -1.51
N GLU A 131 -8.09 -13.41 -1.52
CA GLU A 131 -8.91 -12.88 -0.41
C GLU A 131 -8.66 -13.68 0.88
N SER A 132 -8.70 -15.01 0.81
CA SER A 132 -8.45 -15.87 1.99
C SER A 132 -7.05 -15.69 2.59
N LYS A 133 -6.09 -15.25 1.78
CA LYS A 133 -4.70 -14.98 2.18
C LYS A 133 -4.48 -13.52 2.64
N GLY A 134 -5.52 -12.68 2.58
CA GLY A 134 -5.47 -11.26 2.96
C GLY A 134 -4.86 -10.33 1.90
N TYR A 135 -4.59 -10.81 0.69
CA TYR A 135 -4.02 -10.00 -0.39
C TYR A 135 -5.07 -9.20 -1.16
N LEU A 136 -6.34 -9.59 -1.09
CA LEU A 136 -7.45 -8.86 -1.71
C LEU A 136 -8.59 -8.66 -0.72
N GLU A 137 -9.32 -7.57 -0.90
CA GLU A 137 -10.66 -7.38 -0.36
C GLU A 137 -11.68 -7.48 -1.50
N VAL A 138 -12.85 -8.08 -1.23
CA VAL A 138 -13.88 -8.32 -2.24
C VAL A 138 -15.22 -7.73 -1.78
N ASP A 139 -15.82 -6.90 -2.63
CA ASP A 139 -17.21 -6.51 -2.52
C ASP A 139 -18.03 -7.43 -3.45
N ALA A 140 -18.58 -8.49 -2.86
CA ALA A 140 -19.38 -9.47 -3.59
C ALA A 140 -20.66 -8.88 -4.18
N THR A 141 -21.23 -7.84 -3.55
CA THR A 141 -22.48 -7.20 -4.00
C THR A 141 -22.24 -6.41 -5.27
N ARG A 142 -21.14 -5.67 -5.33
CA ARG A 142 -20.78 -4.83 -6.48
C ARG A 142 -19.85 -5.52 -7.48
N GLN A 143 -19.46 -6.77 -7.21
CA GLN A 143 -18.51 -7.55 -8.02
C GLN A 143 -17.20 -6.77 -8.23
N LYS A 144 -16.67 -6.19 -7.15
CA LYS A 144 -15.42 -5.42 -7.15
C LYS A 144 -14.40 -6.02 -6.20
N THR A 145 -13.13 -5.73 -6.46
CA THR A 145 -12.01 -6.11 -5.59
C THR A 145 -10.99 -4.99 -5.52
N ARG A 146 -10.21 -4.94 -4.44
CA ARG A 146 -9.07 -4.03 -4.27
C ARG A 146 -7.92 -4.78 -3.58
N PRO A 147 -6.67 -4.28 -3.67
CA PRO A 147 -5.58 -4.80 -2.85
C PRO A 147 -5.96 -4.74 -1.36
N GLY A 148 -5.70 -5.83 -0.64
CA GLY A 148 -5.91 -5.90 0.81
C GLY A 148 -4.73 -5.31 1.57
N SER A 149 -4.93 -5.09 2.88
CA SER A 149 -3.92 -4.48 3.76
C SER A 149 -2.56 -5.18 3.73
N ARG A 150 -2.54 -6.51 3.57
CA ARG A 150 -1.29 -7.31 3.48
C ARG A 150 -0.37 -6.87 2.35
N VAL A 151 -0.93 -6.44 1.23
CA VAL A 151 -0.16 -6.00 0.05
C VAL A 151 0.70 -4.78 0.38
N GLY A 152 0.15 -3.86 1.19
CA GLY A 152 0.82 -2.66 1.68
C GLY A 152 2.11 -2.92 2.46
N PHE A 153 2.22 -4.10 3.10
CA PHE A 153 3.36 -4.49 3.94
C PHE A 153 4.34 -5.44 3.26
N GLU A 154 3.88 -6.19 2.25
CA GLU A 154 4.75 -7.16 1.56
C GLU A 154 5.32 -6.65 0.24
N ILE A 155 4.68 -5.66 -0.39
CA ILE A 155 5.12 -5.11 -1.67
C ILE A 155 5.70 -3.71 -1.47
N ASP A 156 6.97 -3.58 -1.82
CA ASP A 156 7.59 -2.28 -2.06
C ASP A 156 7.07 -1.70 -3.37
N TYR A 157 5.99 -0.92 -3.31
CA TYR A 157 5.36 -0.31 -4.49
C TYR A 157 6.33 0.61 -5.25
N ASP A 158 7.16 1.38 -4.55
CA ASP A 158 8.11 2.29 -5.20
C ASP A 158 9.17 1.52 -5.99
N ALA A 159 9.76 0.47 -5.39
CA ALA A 159 10.71 -0.39 -6.08
C ALA A 159 10.04 -1.23 -7.18
N PHE A 160 8.77 -1.55 -7.02
CA PHE A 160 7.98 -2.27 -8.01
C PHE A 160 7.71 -1.41 -9.25
N PHE A 161 7.20 -0.19 -9.08
CA PHE A 161 6.88 0.70 -10.19
C PHE A 161 8.13 1.21 -10.91
N ARG A 162 9.23 1.50 -10.21
CA ARG A 162 10.51 1.87 -10.86
C ARG A 162 11.00 0.79 -11.83
N ARG A 163 10.93 -0.48 -11.43
CA ARG A 163 11.30 -1.61 -12.31
C ARG A 163 10.40 -1.72 -13.55
N LEU A 164 9.11 -1.45 -13.41
CA LEU A 164 8.19 -1.43 -14.54
C LEU A 164 8.51 -0.31 -15.55
N ASP A 165 8.88 0.87 -15.06
CA ASP A 165 9.25 2.01 -15.92
C ASP A 165 10.58 1.75 -16.66
N GLU A 166 11.56 1.15 -15.99
CA GLU A 166 12.83 0.73 -16.61
C GLU A 166 12.61 -0.27 -17.76
N THR A 167 11.73 -1.25 -17.55
CA THR A 167 11.41 -2.27 -18.57
C THR A 167 10.68 -1.71 -19.79
N ARG A 168 10.14 -0.49 -19.71
CA ARG A 168 9.39 0.19 -20.78
C ARG A 168 10.28 0.99 -21.74
N THR A 169 11.56 1.11 -21.41
CA THR A 169 12.55 1.92 -22.14
C THR A 169 13.51 1.07 -22.99
N GLU A 170 13.28 -0.25 -23.03
CA GLU A 170 13.92 -1.22 -23.94
C GLU A 170 12.94 -1.68 -25.02
#